data_AF-A0A0W8C038-F1
#
_entry.id   AF-A0A0W8C038-F1
#
_cell.length_a   1.000
_cell.length_b   1.000
_cell.length_c   1.000
_cell.angle_alpha   90.00
_cell.angle_beta   90.00
_cell.angle_gamma   90.00
#
_symmetry.space_group_name_H-M   'P 1'
#
loop_
_entity.id
_entity.type
_entity.pdbx_description
1 polymer ?
#
loop_
_entity_poly.entity_id
_entity_poly.type
_entity_poly.pdbx_seq_one_letter_code
_entity_poly.pdbx_strand_id
1 'polypeptide(L)'
;MKPSLRSNGFLTLKFAVFSSLHAEQTSGRMQNLALIATGATVLASMPAVRGHGFIVEPAAQWFKGYPDNGWGSTVDNEIWGTYDFTKYGYGPNGTLGFFKDTFPTKGYDSLGQFIAKNQELYSSDIDPDCGWTIYKDSARSELPEAQLEYTGFTHPGPCEIWCDDTKLLFDYDCWTKYPAIPAKIPYDKSKCADANRLTIYWIGIHGVPWQIYTDCVWLKGGSGRGEPPSAVGPGASTVAAGSGSSSTPTPTSTSPATTAPSTATKDKPASKETASEASTAVDDAPAATTAPAKSTTEETTPVTTAPSTPATNAKCSRRG
;
A
#
# COMPACT_ATOMS: atom_id res chain seq x y z
N MET A 1 51.65 9.70 -7.56
CA MET A 1 51.42 10.23 -8.93
C MET A 1 49.94 10.07 -9.27
N LYS A 2 49.30 11.17 -9.68
CA LYS A 2 47.97 11.28 -10.31
C LYS A 2 47.85 10.41 -11.59
N PRO A 3 46.68 10.36 -12.29
CA PRO A 3 45.26 10.20 -11.87
C PRO A 3 44.46 9.32 -12.88
N SER A 4 43.11 9.19 -12.75
CA SER A 4 42.11 9.24 -13.86
C SER A 4 40.72 8.76 -13.34
N LEU A 5 39.78 9.66 -13.01
CA LEU A 5 38.56 10.08 -13.75
C LEU A 5 37.45 9.01 -13.89
N ARG A 6 36.30 9.20 -13.21
CA ARG A 6 34.99 9.75 -13.69
C ARG A 6 34.21 8.73 -14.56
N SER A 7 32.89 8.57 -14.52
CA SER A 7 31.79 9.52 -14.31
C SER A 7 30.48 8.76 -14.05
N ASN A 8 29.66 9.27 -13.13
CA ASN A 8 28.21 9.02 -13.10
C ASN A 8 27.55 9.79 -14.25
N GLY A 9 26.61 9.16 -14.95
CA GLY A 9 25.77 9.77 -15.97
C GLY A 9 24.33 9.89 -15.49
N PHE A 10 23.94 11.08 -15.03
CA PHE A 10 22.54 11.52 -14.99
C PHE A 10 22.15 11.95 -16.41
N LEU A 11 21.12 11.35 -16.99
CA LEU A 11 20.55 11.82 -18.25
C LEU A 11 19.21 12.50 -17.98
N THR A 12 19.25 13.83 -17.97
CA THR A 12 18.08 14.71 -17.96
C THR A 12 17.47 14.71 -19.35
N LEU A 13 16.20 14.33 -19.44
CA LEU A 13 15.39 14.40 -20.65
C LEU A 13 15.02 15.86 -20.93
N LYS A 14 15.51 16.45 -22.03
CA LYS A 14 14.98 17.70 -22.58
C LYS A 14 14.28 17.41 -23.90
N PHE A 15 12.97 17.63 -23.89
CA PHE A 15 12.13 17.71 -25.08
C PHE A 15 12.46 18.99 -25.87
N ALA A 16 12.56 18.85 -27.18
CA ALA A 16 12.47 19.97 -28.11
C ALA A 16 11.55 19.55 -29.26
N VAL A 17 10.40 20.21 -29.36
CA VAL A 17 9.56 20.26 -30.56
C VAL A 17 9.81 21.62 -31.18
N PHE A 18 10.28 21.68 -32.42
CA PHE A 18 10.15 22.88 -33.25
C PHE A 18 9.98 22.50 -34.73
N SER A 19 9.12 23.30 -35.36
CA SER A 19 8.49 23.11 -36.67
C SER A 19 9.34 23.52 -37.88
N SER A 20 8.97 22.90 -39.00
CA SER A 20 8.73 23.49 -40.33
C SER A 20 9.87 23.85 -41.31
N LEU A 21 9.62 23.36 -42.53
CA LEU A 21 9.87 23.91 -43.86
C LEU A 21 11.31 23.90 -44.40
N HIS A 22 11.56 23.13 -45.46
CA HIS A 22 11.45 23.59 -46.85
C HIS A 22 11.42 22.39 -47.81
N ALA A 23 10.61 22.50 -48.85
CA ALA A 23 10.59 21.58 -49.97
C ALA A 23 11.57 22.07 -51.04
N GLU A 24 12.35 21.17 -51.65
CA GLU A 24 12.81 21.38 -53.01
C GLU A 24 12.92 20.04 -53.74
N GLN A 25 12.16 19.93 -54.84
CA GLN A 25 12.12 18.79 -55.75
C GLN A 25 13.42 18.70 -56.57
N THR A 26 13.96 17.50 -56.76
CA THR A 26 14.53 17.12 -58.06
C THR A 26 14.15 15.68 -58.42
N SER A 27 13.85 15.52 -59.70
CA SER A 27 13.15 14.41 -60.37
C SER A 27 14.10 13.27 -60.76
N GLY A 28 13.66 12.00 -60.66
CA GLY A 28 14.44 10.85 -61.12
C GLY A 28 13.82 9.45 -60.93
N ARG A 29 12.76 9.15 -61.69
CA ARG A 29 12.36 7.84 -62.28
C ARG A 29 12.32 6.54 -61.42
N MET A 30 11.08 6.14 -61.11
CA MET A 30 10.49 4.81 -60.78
C MET A 30 11.39 3.55 -60.81
N GLN A 31 11.42 2.82 -59.67
CA GLN A 31 10.91 1.44 -59.51
C GLN A 31 11.33 0.88 -58.14
N ASN A 32 10.39 0.76 -57.21
CA ASN A 32 10.09 -0.47 -56.45
C ASN A 32 9.11 -0.14 -55.32
N LEU A 33 7.97 -0.81 -55.39
CA LEU A 33 6.88 -0.74 -54.43
C LEU A 33 7.34 -1.24 -53.06
N ALA A 34 6.89 -0.50 -52.05
CA ALA A 34 6.38 -0.97 -50.77
C ALA A 34 7.22 -1.98 -49.98
N LEU A 35 7.88 -1.49 -48.92
CA LEU A 35 8.07 -2.29 -47.71
C LEU A 35 7.69 -1.45 -46.48
N ILE A 36 6.44 -1.65 -46.05
CA ILE A 36 5.93 -1.68 -44.67
C ILE A 36 6.38 -0.55 -43.73
N ALA A 37 5.63 0.55 -43.75
CA ALA A 37 5.54 1.49 -42.62
C ALA A 37 4.31 1.15 -41.78
N THR A 38 4.44 0.26 -40.79
CA THR A 38 3.51 0.19 -39.65
C THR A 38 4.15 -0.57 -38.51
N GLY A 39 4.93 0.16 -37.71
CA GLY A 39 5.46 -0.29 -36.42
C GLY A 39 5.31 0.83 -35.39
N ALA A 40 4.15 1.48 -35.35
CA ALA A 40 3.84 2.43 -34.29
C ALA A 40 3.56 1.61 -33.03
N THR A 41 4.57 1.61 -32.16
CA THR A 41 4.56 1.19 -30.76
C THR A 41 3.19 1.32 -30.10
N VAL A 42 2.53 0.18 -29.86
CA VAL A 42 1.62 0.05 -28.74
C VAL A 42 2.51 0.05 -27.49
N LEU A 43 2.85 1.24 -26.98
CA LEU A 43 3.10 1.39 -25.55
C LEU A 43 1.75 1.15 -24.89
N ALA A 44 1.41 -0.13 -24.72
CA ALA A 44 0.39 -0.53 -23.76
C ALA A 44 0.78 0.17 -22.48
N SER A 45 -0.07 1.09 -22.06
CA SER A 45 -0.02 1.70 -20.75
C SER A 45 0.01 0.53 -19.78
N MET A 46 1.20 0.18 -19.28
CA MET A 46 1.27 -0.74 -18.17
C MET A 46 0.43 -0.06 -17.10
N PRO A 47 -0.68 -0.66 -16.63
CA PRO A 47 -1.28 -0.18 -15.41
C PRO A 47 -0.12 -0.23 -14.43
N ALA A 48 0.32 0.95 -13.94
CA ALA A 48 1.29 0.99 -12.86
C ALA A 48 0.70 0.04 -11.81
N VAL A 49 1.38 -1.07 -11.56
CA VAL A 49 0.90 -2.12 -10.66
C VAL A 49 0.72 -1.44 -9.31
N ARG A 50 -0.50 -0.98 -9.05
CA ARG A 50 -0.88 -0.12 -7.92
C ARG A 50 -1.16 -1.05 -6.74
N GLY A 51 -0.20 -1.91 -6.38
CA GLY A 51 -0.32 -2.84 -5.25
C GLY A 51 -0.27 -2.16 -3.87
N HIS A 52 -0.69 -0.91 -3.79
CA HIS A 52 -0.17 0.07 -2.85
C HIS A 52 -1.21 1.17 -2.64
N GLY A 53 -1.56 1.42 -1.38
CA GLY A 53 -2.74 2.19 -0.98
C GLY A 53 -2.38 3.49 -0.28
N PHE A 54 -3.14 4.56 -0.54
CA PHE A 54 -3.13 5.77 0.29
C PHE A 54 -4.46 6.54 0.24
N ILE A 55 -4.72 7.36 1.25
CA ILE A 55 -5.86 8.29 1.30
C ILE A 55 -5.72 9.41 0.26
N VAL A 56 -6.72 9.52 -0.62
CA VAL A 56 -6.81 10.52 -1.68
C VAL A 56 -7.63 11.72 -1.20
N GLU A 57 -8.81 11.45 -0.63
CA GLU A 57 -9.74 12.47 -0.16
C GLU A 57 -10.33 12.07 1.22
N PRO A 58 -10.17 12.90 2.26
CA PRO A 58 -9.48 14.19 2.29
C PRO A 58 -7.96 14.05 2.08
N ALA A 59 -7.33 15.06 1.49
CA ALA A 59 -5.90 14.99 1.16
C ALA A 59 -5.01 14.93 2.41
N ALA A 60 -4.13 13.93 2.50
CA ALA A 60 -3.08 13.88 3.52
C ALA A 60 -1.88 14.77 3.14
N GLN A 61 -1.03 15.01 4.15
CA GLN A 61 0.28 15.65 3.98
C GLN A 61 1.36 14.58 4.11
N TRP A 62 2.38 14.60 3.26
CA TRP A 62 3.29 13.47 3.07
C TRP A 62 4.74 13.85 3.31
N PHE A 63 5.51 12.92 3.90
CA PHE A 63 6.93 13.13 4.22
C PHE A 63 7.76 13.60 3.01
N LYS A 64 7.54 12.98 1.84
CA LYS A 64 8.25 13.31 0.58
C LYS A 64 7.65 14.49 -0.19
N GLY A 65 6.59 15.11 0.34
CA GLY A 65 5.82 16.16 -0.35
C GLY A 65 4.87 15.66 -1.45
N TYR A 66 4.80 14.35 -1.68
CA TYR A 66 3.85 13.68 -2.58
C TYR A 66 3.36 12.37 -1.94
N PRO A 67 2.19 11.86 -2.35
CA PRO A 67 1.65 10.62 -1.78
C PRO A 67 2.60 9.43 -1.91
N ASP A 68 2.87 8.80 -0.78
CA ASP A 68 3.58 7.52 -0.74
C ASP A 68 2.54 6.40 -0.72
N ASN A 69 2.68 5.45 -1.63
CA ASN A 69 1.76 4.33 -1.72
C ASN A 69 2.32 3.06 -1.06
N GLY A 70 3.59 3.07 -0.62
CA GLY A 70 4.23 1.98 0.10
C GLY A 70 3.58 1.71 1.46
N TRP A 71 3.68 0.47 1.94
CA TRP A 71 3.33 0.16 3.32
C TRP A 71 4.32 0.86 4.27
N GLY A 72 3.84 1.32 5.42
CA GLY A 72 4.67 1.96 6.45
C GLY A 72 5.31 0.94 7.39
N SER A 73 4.63 -0.17 7.60
CA SER A 73 5.04 -1.18 8.55
C SER A 73 4.50 -2.54 8.16
N THR A 74 4.91 -3.55 8.91
CA THR A 74 4.48 -4.93 8.71
C THR A 74 4.02 -5.53 10.03
N VAL A 75 3.15 -6.53 9.96
CA VAL A 75 2.85 -7.42 11.09
C VAL A 75 3.19 -8.84 10.67
N ASP A 76 3.84 -9.59 11.56
CA ASP A 76 4.12 -11.00 11.34
C ASP A 76 2.80 -11.75 11.08
N ASN A 77 2.69 -12.41 9.92
CA ASN A 77 1.52 -13.19 9.55
C ASN A 77 1.38 -14.48 10.37
N GLU A 78 2.44 -14.89 11.10
CA GLU A 78 2.43 -16.02 12.02
C GLU A 78 2.29 -15.60 13.48
N ILE A 79 1.90 -14.34 13.75
CA ILE A 79 1.68 -13.83 15.12
C ILE A 79 0.69 -14.67 15.95
N TRP A 80 -0.19 -15.43 15.28
CA TRP A 80 -1.13 -16.36 15.92
C TRP A 80 -0.82 -17.84 15.63
N GLY A 81 0.39 -18.13 15.16
CA GLY A 81 0.81 -19.40 14.59
C GLY A 81 0.50 -19.52 13.09
N THR A 82 1.13 -20.48 12.44
CA THR A 82 0.82 -20.86 11.05
C THR A 82 -0.64 -21.30 10.95
N TYR A 83 -1.39 -20.74 10.00
CA TYR A 83 -2.80 -21.07 9.84
C TYR A 83 -3.01 -22.43 9.14
N ASP A 84 -4.14 -23.07 9.43
CA ASP A 84 -4.49 -24.37 8.88
C ASP A 84 -4.93 -24.26 7.40
N PHE A 85 -4.00 -24.52 6.48
CA PHE A 85 -4.27 -24.55 5.04
C PHE A 85 -5.29 -25.61 4.62
N THR A 86 -5.49 -26.66 5.42
CA THR A 86 -6.51 -27.69 5.13
C THR A 86 -7.92 -27.16 5.45
N LYS A 87 -8.04 -26.26 6.44
CA LYS A 87 -9.30 -25.58 6.77
C LYS A 87 -9.58 -24.40 5.85
N TYR A 88 -8.60 -23.51 5.64
CA TYR A 88 -8.84 -22.23 4.96
C TYR A 88 -8.46 -22.22 3.47
N GLY A 89 -7.72 -23.22 3.01
CA GLY A 89 -7.14 -23.23 1.67
C GLY A 89 -5.89 -22.35 1.56
N TYR A 90 -5.35 -22.27 0.34
CA TYR A 90 -4.15 -21.49 0.04
C TYR A 90 -4.47 -20.10 -0.49
N GLY A 91 -3.50 -19.19 -0.33
CA GLY A 91 -3.51 -17.87 -0.92
C GLY A 91 -4.34 -16.85 -0.14
N PRO A 92 -4.50 -15.62 -0.69
CA PRO A 92 -5.00 -14.48 0.07
C PRO A 92 -6.42 -14.65 0.62
N ASN A 93 -7.28 -15.40 -0.07
CA ASN A 93 -8.63 -15.71 0.41
C ASN A 93 -8.63 -16.66 1.62
N GLY A 94 -7.69 -17.61 1.67
CA GLY A 94 -7.51 -18.48 2.83
C GLY A 94 -7.02 -17.70 4.04
N THR A 95 -6.01 -16.84 3.84
CA THR A 95 -5.54 -15.92 4.88
C THR A 95 -6.66 -15.00 5.39
N LEU A 96 -7.55 -14.54 4.49
CA LEU A 96 -8.71 -13.72 4.87
C LEU A 96 -9.70 -14.49 5.74
N GLY A 97 -10.00 -15.75 5.40
CA GLY A 97 -10.82 -16.63 6.21
C GLY A 97 -10.20 -16.86 7.60
N PHE A 98 -8.90 -17.13 7.64
CA PHE A 98 -8.16 -17.26 8.89
C PHE A 98 -8.24 -16.00 9.75
N PHE A 99 -8.03 -14.83 9.17
CA PHE A 99 -8.08 -13.56 9.90
C PHE A 99 -9.48 -13.31 10.47
N LYS A 100 -10.54 -13.52 9.67
CA LYS A 100 -11.94 -13.35 10.08
C LYS A 100 -12.31 -14.23 11.28
N ASP A 101 -11.87 -15.49 11.28
CA ASP A 101 -12.14 -16.43 12.37
C ASP A 101 -11.29 -16.12 13.62
N THR A 102 -10.05 -15.66 13.42
CA THR A 102 -9.05 -15.60 14.49
C THR A 102 -9.01 -14.24 15.19
N PHE A 103 -9.06 -13.13 14.44
CA PHE A 103 -8.95 -11.78 15.01
C PHE A 103 -9.93 -11.51 16.17
N PRO A 104 -11.23 -11.88 16.08
CA PRO A 104 -12.18 -11.69 17.17
C PRO A 104 -11.80 -12.41 18.49
N THR A 105 -11.04 -13.50 18.41
CA THR A 105 -10.70 -14.31 19.58
C THR A 105 -9.47 -13.79 20.33
N LYS A 106 -8.81 -12.74 19.81
CA LYS A 106 -7.52 -12.26 20.34
C LYS A 106 -7.66 -11.11 21.34
N GLY A 107 -8.87 -10.58 21.52
CA GLY A 107 -9.17 -9.58 22.55
C GLY A 107 -8.63 -8.18 22.22
N TYR A 108 -8.45 -7.85 20.93
CA TYR A 108 -8.18 -6.47 20.51
C TYR A 108 -9.48 -5.67 20.41
N ASP A 109 -9.47 -4.43 20.89
CA ASP A 109 -10.64 -3.54 20.85
C ASP A 109 -10.91 -2.98 19.44
N SER A 110 -9.88 -2.97 18.59
CA SER A 110 -9.92 -2.40 17.25
C SER A 110 -8.81 -2.95 16.37
N LEU A 111 -8.95 -2.79 15.04
CA LEU A 111 -7.89 -3.11 14.09
C LEU A 111 -6.68 -2.22 14.32
N GLY A 112 -6.91 -0.92 14.54
CA GLY A 112 -5.84 0.03 14.84
C GLY A 112 -5.06 -0.39 16.09
N GLN A 113 -5.72 -0.89 17.15
CA GLN A 113 -5.03 -1.37 18.36
C GLN A 113 -4.15 -2.58 18.06
N PHE A 114 -4.63 -3.52 17.24
CA PHE A 114 -3.83 -4.65 16.80
C PHE A 114 -2.59 -4.19 16.03
N ILE A 115 -2.74 -3.24 15.11
CA ILE A 115 -1.62 -2.66 14.38
C ILE A 115 -0.64 -1.96 15.33
N ALA A 116 -1.16 -1.05 16.15
CA ALA A 116 -0.38 -0.26 17.09
C ALA A 116 0.46 -1.14 18.02
N LYS A 117 -0.06 -2.27 18.50
CA LYS A 117 0.67 -3.17 19.41
C LYS A 117 1.73 -4.03 18.72
N ASN A 118 1.56 -4.37 17.44
CA ASN A 118 2.28 -5.48 16.82
C ASN A 118 3.09 -5.12 15.57
N GLN A 119 2.97 -3.88 15.08
CA GLN A 119 3.67 -3.49 13.86
C GLN A 119 5.18 -3.35 14.05
N GLU A 120 5.90 -3.65 12.99
CA GLU A 120 7.32 -3.36 12.83
C GLU A 120 7.48 -2.36 11.68
N LEU A 121 7.99 -1.17 12.00
CA LEU A 121 8.17 -0.08 11.06
C LEU A 121 9.26 -0.42 10.05
N TYR A 122 9.04 -0.05 8.79
CA TYR A 122 10.04 -0.26 7.74
C TYR A 122 11.28 0.62 7.93
N SER A 123 11.15 1.80 8.55
CA SER A 123 12.27 2.66 8.96
C SER A 123 11.86 3.57 10.11
N SER A 124 12.83 4.24 10.75
CA SER A 124 12.58 5.23 11.80
C SER A 124 11.96 6.53 11.31
N ASP A 125 11.88 6.75 10.00
CA ASP A 125 11.26 7.95 9.42
C ASP A 125 9.73 7.85 9.37
N ILE A 126 9.20 6.66 9.61
CA ILE A 126 7.77 6.35 9.54
C ILE A 126 7.15 6.65 10.89
N ASP A 127 6.06 7.41 10.87
CA ASP A 127 5.32 7.71 12.08
C ASP A 127 4.55 6.45 12.52
N PRO A 128 4.72 5.96 13.76
CA PRO A 128 4.03 4.75 14.21
C PRO A 128 2.50 4.91 14.27
N ASP A 129 1.99 6.13 14.36
CA ASP A 129 0.56 6.42 14.42
C ASP A 129 -0.04 6.77 13.05
N CYS A 130 0.81 7.27 12.13
CA CYS A 130 0.38 7.96 10.92
C CYS A 130 1.09 7.51 9.63
N GLY A 131 1.92 6.47 9.71
CA GLY A 131 2.65 5.92 8.56
C GLY A 131 3.52 6.98 7.88
N TRP A 132 3.34 7.12 6.56
CA TRP A 132 4.10 8.08 5.74
C TRP A 132 3.55 9.51 5.77
N THR A 133 2.42 9.72 6.45
CA THR A 133 1.80 11.04 6.56
C THR A 133 2.44 11.86 7.69
N ILE A 134 2.53 13.19 7.48
CA ILE A 134 3.19 14.11 8.41
C ILE A 134 2.27 15.23 8.86
N TYR A 135 2.37 15.61 10.13
CA TYR A 135 1.58 16.73 10.64
C TYR A 135 2.02 18.06 10.04
N LYS A 136 1.05 18.81 9.50
CA LYS A 136 1.28 20.18 9.03
C LYS A 136 0.03 21.04 9.28
N ASP A 137 0.07 21.81 10.37
CA ASP A 137 -1.05 22.64 10.81
C ASP A 137 -1.55 23.63 9.74
N SER A 138 -0.63 24.16 8.94
CA SER A 138 -0.96 25.10 7.85
C SER A 138 -1.64 24.46 6.64
N ALA A 139 -1.76 23.14 6.60
CA ALA A 139 -2.29 22.37 5.47
C ALA A 139 -3.35 21.34 5.92
N ARG A 140 -4.31 21.81 6.72
CA ARG A 140 -5.49 21.03 7.13
C ARG A 140 -6.50 20.85 6.00
N SER A 141 -7.09 19.66 5.93
CA SER A 141 -8.01 19.27 4.87
C SER A 141 -9.47 19.36 5.30
N GLU A 142 -10.35 19.68 4.36
CA GLU A 142 -11.79 19.60 4.58
C GLU A 142 -12.26 18.17 4.40
N LEU A 143 -13.25 17.77 5.20
CA LEU A 143 -13.93 16.50 5.02
C LEU A 143 -14.85 16.53 3.80
N PRO A 144 -14.76 15.54 2.89
CA PRO A 144 -15.63 15.46 1.72
C PRO A 144 -17.09 15.23 2.13
N GLU A 145 -18.05 15.78 1.39
CA GLU A 145 -19.47 15.72 1.83
C GLU A 145 -20.08 14.30 1.82
N ALA A 146 -19.68 13.46 0.86
CA ALA A 146 -20.38 12.20 0.59
C ALA A 146 -19.60 10.94 0.98
N GLN A 147 -18.31 10.91 0.70
CA GLN A 147 -17.48 9.70 0.79
C GLN A 147 -16.02 10.07 0.92
N LEU A 148 -15.24 9.19 1.56
CA LEU A 148 -13.79 9.24 1.50
C LEU A 148 -13.32 8.55 0.21
N GLU A 149 -12.19 8.99 -0.32
CA GLU A 149 -11.52 8.33 -1.44
C GLU A 149 -10.16 7.79 -1.01
N TYR A 150 -9.94 6.50 -1.27
CA TYR A 150 -8.66 5.82 -1.08
C TYR A 150 -8.21 5.30 -2.44
N THR A 151 -6.90 5.23 -2.76
CA THR A 151 -6.47 4.84 -4.12
C THR A 151 -7.02 3.48 -4.57
N GLY A 152 -7.23 2.58 -3.62
CA GLY A 152 -7.84 1.27 -3.82
C GLY A 152 -7.30 0.27 -2.79
N PHE A 153 -8.17 -0.60 -2.28
CA PHE A 153 -7.75 -1.74 -1.48
C PHE A 153 -7.36 -2.87 -2.44
N THR A 154 -6.14 -2.87 -2.95
CA THR A 154 -5.73 -3.74 -4.07
C THR A 154 -5.33 -5.16 -3.66
N HIS A 155 -5.46 -5.45 -2.37
CA HIS A 155 -5.26 -6.75 -1.76
C HIS A 155 -6.36 -7.03 -0.73
N PRO A 156 -6.80 -8.29 -0.54
CA PRO A 156 -7.76 -8.59 0.51
C PRO A 156 -7.20 -8.20 1.86
N GLY A 157 -8.12 -7.85 2.76
CA GLY A 157 -7.82 -7.62 4.15
C GLY A 157 -8.69 -6.55 4.80
N PRO A 158 -8.58 -6.45 6.13
CA PRO A 158 -9.42 -5.58 6.93
C PRO A 158 -9.01 -4.12 6.81
N CYS A 159 -9.98 -3.22 6.93
CA CYS A 159 -9.72 -1.79 7.11
C CYS A 159 -10.61 -1.20 8.20
N GLU A 160 -10.14 -0.13 8.81
CA GLU A 160 -10.79 0.59 9.89
C GLU A 160 -10.54 2.09 9.73
N ILE A 161 -11.56 2.93 9.94
CA ILE A 161 -11.43 4.39 9.83
C ILE A 161 -11.99 5.05 11.08
N TRP A 162 -11.27 6.06 11.56
CA TRP A 162 -11.58 6.85 12.74
C TRP A 162 -11.55 8.34 12.44
N CYS A 163 -12.39 9.09 13.14
CA CYS A 163 -12.23 10.52 13.38
C CYS A 163 -12.01 10.71 14.88
N ASP A 164 -10.80 11.06 15.29
CA ASP A 164 -10.33 11.03 16.69
C ASP A 164 -10.80 9.74 17.39
N ASP A 165 -11.54 9.85 18.50
CA ASP A 165 -12.06 8.71 19.27
C ASP A 165 -13.32 8.04 18.69
N THR A 166 -13.79 8.49 17.52
CA THR A 166 -15.01 7.98 16.90
C THR A 166 -14.70 7.04 15.73
N LYS A 167 -14.98 5.75 15.90
CA LYS A 167 -14.89 4.76 14.83
C LYS A 167 -16.00 5.01 13.81
N LEU A 168 -15.62 5.25 12.56
CA LEU A 168 -16.57 5.47 11.46
C LEU A 168 -16.98 4.14 10.84
N LEU A 169 -16.00 3.27 10.61
CA LEU A 169 -16.22 1.96 10.02
C LEU A 169 -15.13 0.97 10.40
N PHE A 170 -15.50 -0.30 10.29
CA PHE A 170 -14.61 -1.44 10.21
C PHE A 170 -15.19 -2.42 9.19
N ASP A 171 -14.33 -3.03 8.37
CA ASP A 171 -14.70 -4.18 7.57
C ASP A 171 -13.53 -5.16 7.48
N TYR A 172 -13.84 -6.45 7.33
CA TYR A 172 -12.82 -7.49 7.19
C TYR A 172 -12.25 -7.61 5.78
N ASP A 173 -12.99 -7.15 4.76
CA ASP A 173 -12.59 -7.30 3.36
C ASP A 173 -12.92 -6.04 2.56
N CYS A 174 -12.07 -5.02 2.73
CA CYS A 174 -12.27 -3.74 2.08
C CYS A 174 -11.99 -3.78 0.58
N TRP A 175 -11.23 -4.76 0.09
CA TRP A 175 -11.03 -5.01 -1.34
C TRP A 175 -12.34 -5.35 -2.03
N THR A 176 -13.06 -6.34 -1.52
CA THR A 176 -14.35 -6.75 -2.10
C THR A 176 -15.43 -5.71 -1.85
N LYS A 177 -15.44 -5.08 -0.67
CA LYS A 177 -16.48 -4.12 -0.29
C LYS A 177 -16.41 -2.80 -1.05
N TYR A 178 -15.20 -2.30 -1.34
CA TYR A 178 -14.99 -1.03 -2.04
C TYR A 178 -14.15 -1.24 -3.30
N PRO A 179 -14.71 -1.90 -4.34
CA PRO A 179 -13.94 -2.36 -5.50
C PRO A 179 -13.58 -1.25 -6.51
N ALA A 180 -14.09 -0.04 -6.32
CA ALA A 180 -13.77 1.10 -7.19
C ALA A 180 -12.30 1.51 -7.06
N ILE A 181 -11.76 2.17 -8.10
CA ILE A 181 -10.41 2.74 -8.11
C ILE A 181 -10.54 4.20 -8.62
N PRO A 182 -10.40 5.22 -7.74
CA PRO A 182 -10.22 5.12 -6.30
C PRO A 182 -11.41 4.44 -5.60
N ALA A 183 -11.13 3.75 -4.48
CA ALA A 183 -12.12 3.17 -3.60
C ALA A 183 -12.96 4.28 -2.98
N LYS A 184 -14.28 4.13 -3.13
CA LYS A 184 -15.28 5.08 -2.66
C LYS A 184 -15.88 4.55 -1.37
N ILE A 185 -15.62 5.23 -0.25
CA ILE A 185 -15.94 4.74 1.08
C ILE A 185 -17.00 5.65 1.70
N PRO A 186 -18.28 5.22 1.74
CA PRO A 186 -19.32 5.97 2.43
C PRO A 186 -19.01 6.10 3.91
N TYR A 187 -19.26 7.28 4.48
CA TYR A 187 -19.08 7.53 5.90
C TYR A 187 -20.13 8.52 6.41
N ASP A 188 -20.36 8.51 7.71
CA ASP A 188 -21.23 9.49 8.36
C ASP A 188 -20.39 10.70 8.79
N LYS A 189 -20.42 11.76 7.97
CA LYS A 189 -19.67 13.00 8.22
C LYS A 189 -19.99 13.63 9.58
N SER A 190 -21.22 13.45 10.09
CA SER A 190 -21.62 14.03 11.38
C SER A 190 -20.83 13.44 12.56
N LYS A 191 -20.35 12.19 12.43
CA LYS A 191 -19.48 11.54 13.41
C LYS A 191 -18.05 12.10 13.45
N CYS A 192 -17.70 12.94 12.49
CA CYS A 192 -16.44 13.66 12.43
C CYS A 192 -16.61 15.16 12.70
N ALA A 193 -17.76 15.59 13.21
CA ALA A 193 -17.94 16.99 13.60
C ALA A 193 -16.85 17.40 14.59
N ASP A 194 -16.17 18.51 14.28
CA ASP A 194 -15.08 19.08 15.07
C ASP A 194 -13.87 18.14 15.31
N ALA A 195 -13.81 17.01 14.60
CA ALA A 195 -12.68 16.09 14.72
C ALA A 195 -11.38 16.77 14.27
N ASN A 196 -10.30 16.54 15.01
CA ASN A 196 -8.99 17.06 14.68
C ASN A 196 -8.29 16.21 13.63
N ARG A 197 -8.40 14.89 13.71
CA ARG A 197 -7.68 13.96 12.84
C ARG A 197 -8.56 12.82 12.37
N LEU A 198 -8.53 12.55 11.07
CA LEU A 198 -9.00 11.30 10.48
C LEU A 198 -7.82 10.32 10.38
N THR A 199 -8.03 9.07 10.73
CA THR A 199 -7.04 8.01 10.57
C THR A 199 -7.66 6.80 9.88
N ILE A 200 -7.01 6.31 8.83
CA ILE A 200 -7.36 5.07 8.14
C ILE A 200 -6.28 4.03 8.41
N TYR A 201 -6.71 2.81 8.72
CA TYR A 201 -5.89 1.63 8.87
C TYR A 201 -6.31 0.60 7.82
N TRP A 202 -5.36 -0.01 7.13
CA TRP A 202 -5.58 -1.15 6.24
C TRP A 202 -4.45 -2.16 6.36
N ILE A 203 -4.81 -3.44 6.38
CA ILE A 203 -3.86 -4.54 6.34
C ILE A 203 -4.02 -5.28 5.01
N GLY A 204 -2.96 -5.30 4.21
CA GLY A 204 -2.83 -6.21 3.07
C GLY A 204 -2.35 -7.58 3.54
N ILE A 205 -3.25 -8.57 3.60
CA ILE A 205 -2.95 -9.92 4.12
C ILE A 205 -2.53 -10.92 3.05
N HIS A 206 -2.18 -10.44 1.85
CA HIS A 206 -1.77 -11.29 0.73
C HIS A 206 -0.31 -11.77 0.83
N GLY A 207 0.53 -11.02 1.54
CA GLY A 207 1.97 -11.22 1.64
C GLY A 207 2.42 -11.80 2.98
N VAL A 208 3.69 -12.17 3.02
CA VAL A 208 4.44 -12.56 4.21
C VAL A 208 5.64 -11.60 4.31
N PRO A 209 5.72 -10.73 5.32
CA PRO A 209 4.72 -10.46 6.36
C PRO A 209 3.46 -9.73 5.83
N TRP A 210 2.44 -9.56 6.67
CA TRP A 210 1.28 -8.71 6.35
C TRP A 210 1.69 -7.24 6.27
N GLN A 211 1.18 -6.52 5.28
CA GLN A 211 1.56 -5.14 4.98
C GLN A 211 0.57 -4.17 5.60
N ILE A 212 1.06 -3.14 6.29
CA ILE A 212 0.25 -2.16 7.00
C ILE A 212 0.31 -0.81 6.30
N TYR A 213 -0.87 -0.26 6.06
CA TYR A 213 -1.08 1.07 5.52
C TYR A 213 -1.86 1.86 6.56
N THR A 214 -1.24 2.91 7.07
CA THR A 214 -1.84 3.83 8.03
C THR A 214 -1.63 5.23 7.51
N ASP A 215 -2.72 5.97 7.32
CA ASP A 215 -2.66 7.38 6.91
C ASP A 215 -3.44 8.24 7.90
N CYS A 216 -2.86 9.39 8.24
CA CYS A 216 -3.51 10.44 9.00
C CYS A 216 -3.81 11.66 8.12
N VAL A 217 -4.96 12.26 8.36
CA VAL A 217 -5.34 13.55 7.79
C VAL A 217 -5.76 14.49 8.90
N TRP A 218 -5.11 15.65 8.99
CA TRP A 218 -5.49 16.70 9.92
C TRP A 218 -6.59 17.56 9.32
N LEU A 219 -7.70 17.69 10.04
CA LEU A 219 -8.93 18.26 9.53
C LEU A 219 -9.03 19.75 9.88
N LYS A 220 -9.70 20.52 9.01
CA LYS A 220 -10.06 21.91 9.30
C LYS A 220 -11.02 21.97 10.50
N GLY A 221 -10.87 23.00 11.32
CA GLY A 221 -11.58 23.14 12.60
C GLY A 221 -10.83 22.52 13.78
N GLY A 222 -9.96 21.55 13.54
CA GLY A 222 -9.05 21.00 14.53
C GLY A 222 -7.85 21.89 14.87
N SER A 223 -7.08 21.48 15.87
CA SER A 223 -5.84 22.15 16.29
C SER A 223 -4.81 21.13 16.81
N GLY A 224 -3.52 21.44 16.67
CA GLY A 224 -2.44 20.53 17.09
C GLY A 224 -2.37 19.23 16.28
N ARG A 225 -1.38 18.38 16.61
CA ARG A 225 -1.21 17.05 15.98
C ARG A 225 -2.34 16.08 16.35
N GLY A 226 -2.93 16.23 17.53
CA GLY A 226 -3.86 15.25 18.08
C GLY A 226 -3.18 13.94 18.48
N GLU A 227 -3.91 13.09 19.18
CA GLU A 227 -3.46 11.79 19.65
C GLU A 227 -4.13 10.65 18.88
N PRO A 228 -3.50 9.47 18.74
CA PRO A 228 -4.15 8.23 18.33
C PRO A 228 -5.53 8.04 18.98
N PRO A 229 -6.54 7.44 18.30
CA PRO A 229 -7.79 7.10 18.96
C PRO A 229 -7.50 6.33 20.25
N SER A 230 -8.18 6.66 21.34
CA SER A 230 -7.92 6.09 22.68
C SER A 230 -8.03 4.57 22.69
N ALA A 231 -8.96 4.01 21.91
CA ALA A 231 -9.11 2.56 21.75
C ALA A 231 -7.96 1.90 20.97
N VAL A 232 -7.25 2.65 20.14
CA VAL A 232 -6.08 2.21 19.38
C VAL A 232 -4.82 2.33 20.24
N GLY A 233 -4.64 3.47 20.91
CA GLY A 233 -3.42 3.78 21.67
C GLY A 233 -2.23 4.14 20.77
N PRO A 234 -1.07 4.47 21.36
CA PRO A 234 0.13 4.82 20.61
C PRO A 234 0.71 3.62 19.85
N GLY A 235 1.21 3.85 18.65
CA GLY A 235 1.85 2.82 17.85
C GLY A 235 3.23 2.41 18.38
N ALA A 236 3.52 1.12 18.33
CA ALA A 236 4.83 0.56 18.58
C ALA A 236 5.85 1.09 17.56
N SER A 237 7.05 1.44 18.04
CA SER A 237 8.13 2.03 17.24
C SER A 237 9.28 1.05 16.98
N THR A 238 9.02 -0.26 17.06
CA THR A 238 10.02 -1.27 16.68
C THR A 238 10.30 -1.15 15.19
N VAL A 239 11.57 -1.05 14.80
CA VAL A 239 12.01 -0.91 13.40
C VAL A 239 12.65 -2.20 12.94
N ALA A 240 12.33 -2.64 11.72
CA ALA A 240 12.90 -3.82 11.10
C ALA A 240 14.43 -3.77 11.07
N ALA A 241 15.08 -4.77 11.67
CA ALA A 241 16.52 -4.90 11.65
C ALA A 241 17.02 -5.08 10.20
N GLY A 242 17.75 -4.08 9.68
CA GLY A 242 18.40 -4.16 8.36
C GLY A 242 17.78 -3.31 7.26
N SER A 243 16.69 -2.58 7.51
CA SER A 243 16.12 -1.65 6.53
C SER A 243 16.76 -0.25 6.64
N GLY A 244 18.10 -0.23 6.62
CA GLY A 244 18.87 1.00 6.41
C GLY A 244 19.14 1.13 4.93
N SER A 245 18.46 2.05 4.25
CA SER A 245 18.96 2.56 2.96
C SER A 245 20.36 3.12 3.20
N SER A 246 21.37 2.42 2.70
CA SER A 246 22.78 2.77 2.85
C SER A 246 23.09 4.13 2.19
N SER A 247 22.98 5.20 2.96
CA SER A 247 23.75 6.42 2.71
C SER A 247 24.88 6.49 3.73
N THR A 248 26.02 5.93 3.35
CA THR A 248 27.28 5.99 4.08
C THR A 248 27.66 7.45 4.38
N PRO A 249 27.78 7.88 5.65
CA PRO A 249 28.47 9.12 5.95
C PRO A 249 29.98 8.85 5.92
N THR A 250 30.66 9.55 5.02
CA THR A 250 32.12 9.62 4.95
C THR A 250 32.69 10.07 6.30
N PRO A 251 33.57 9.31 6.97
CA PRO A 251 34.16 9.75 8.22
C PRO A 251 35.24 10.80 7.93
N THR A 252 35.03 12.01 8.46
CA THR A 252 36.05 13.07 8.54
C THR A 252 37.17 12.61 9.47
N SER A 253 38.36 12.46 8.90
CA SER A 253 39.63 12.18 9.58
C SER A 253 39.92 13.22 10.67
N THR A 254 40.07 12.77 11.91
CA THR A 254 40.81 13.51 12.94
C THR A 254 41.85 12.56 13.54
N SER A 255 43.13 12.86 13.28
CA SER A 255 44.31 12.24 13.89
C SER A 255 44.36 12.55 15.39
N PRO A 256 44.86 11.62 16.23
CA PRO A 256 46.16 11.90 16.86
C PRO A 256 47.11 10.70 16.97
N ALA A 257 48.35 11.08 17.30
CA ALA A 257 49.62 10.39 17.17
C ALA A 257 49.90 9.22 18.13
N THR A 258 50.61 8.23 17.57
CA THR A 258 51.79 7.49 18.07
C THR A 258 51.85 7.03 19.54
N THR A 259 51.81 5.70 19.75
CA THR A 259 52.89 4.98 20.45
C THR A 259 52.83 3.46 20.16
N ALA A 260 53.94 2.90 19.68
CA ALA A 260 54.33 1.49 19.74
C ALA A 260 55.67 1.44 20.52
N PRO A 261 56.29 0.28 20.87
CA PRO A 261 55.95 -1.10 20.53
C PRO A 261 56.12 -2.11 21.70
N SER A 262 55.71 -3.38 21.51
CA SER A 262 56.58 -4.54 21.79
C SER A 262 55.98 -5.88 21.33
N THR A 263 56.91 -6.72 20.88
CA THR A 263 56.87 -8.03 20.22
C THR A 263 56.53 -9.22 21.14
N ALA A 264 55.89 -10.26 20.60
CA ALA A 264 56.33 -11.67 20.73
C ALA A 264 55.50 -12.65 19.84
N THR A 265 56.22 -13.45 19.06
CA THR A 265 55.90 -14.71 18.34
C THR A 265 55.10 -15.74 19.18
N LYS A 266 54.31 -16.71 18.67
CA LYS A 266 54.69 -17.86 17.83
C LYS A 266 53.51 -18.86 17.65
N ASP A 267 53.59 -19.64 16.56
CA ASP A 267 53.11 -21.02 16.29
C ASP A 267 51.65 -21.36 15.81
N LYS A 268 51.67 -22.09 14.68
CA LYS A 268 50.69 -22.86 13.85
C LYS A 268 50.51 -24.30 14.45
N PRO A 269 49.72 -25.33 13.97
CA PRO A 269 48.90 -25.56 12.74
C PRO A 269 47.46 -26.12 12.90
N ALA A 270 46.65 -26.07 11.84
CA ALA A 270 46.04 -27.20 11.06
C ALA A 270 44.51 -26.94 11.00
N SER A 271 43.67 -27.25 10.00
CA SER A 271 43.63 -28.22 8.90
C SER A 271 42.63 -27.78 7.82
N LYS A 272 42.71 -28.45 6.66
CA LYS A 272 41.84 -28.40 5.46
C LYS A 272 40.36 -28.76 5.73
N GLU A 273 39.45 -28.22 4.93
CA GLU A 273 38.60 -28.91 3.90
C GLU A 273 37.66 -27.88 3.24
N THR A 274 37.77 -27.66 1.92
CA THR A 274 36.94 -28.22 0.84
C THR A 274 35.48 -27.72 0.88
N ALA A 275 35.17 -26.72 0.03
CA ALA A 275 33.82 -26.38 -0.36
C ALA A 275 33.73 -26.49 -1.90
N SER A 276 32.96 -27.47 -2.35
CA SER A 276 32.59 -27.68 -3.75
C SER A 276 31.39 -26.81 -4.08
N GLU A 277 31.48 -26.11 -5.22
CA GLU A 277 30.33 -25.57 -5.95
C GLU A 277 29.33 -26.68 -6.30
N ALA A 278 28.04 -26.34 -6.26
CA ALA A 278 27.04 -26.91 -7.14
C ALA A 278 25.85 -25.94 -7.26
N SER A 279 25.87 -25.13 -8.32
CA SER A 279 24.71 -24.42 -8.86
C SER A 279 23.66 -25.43 -9.35
N THR A 280 22.39 -25.20 -9.03
CA THR A 280 21.29 -25.71 -9.85
C THR A 280 20.26 -24.60 -10.04
N ALA A 281 20.26 -24.06 -11.25
CA ALA A 281 19.17 -23.26 -11.81
C ALA A 281 18.10 -24.25 -12.30
N VAL A 282 16.84 -24.03 -11.92
CA VAL A 282 15.70 -24.68 -12.55
C VAL A 282 14.96 -23.64 -13.37
N ASP A 283 15.09 -23.81 -14.67
CA ASP A 283 14.33 -23.18 -15.75
C ASP A 283 13.04 -24.00 -15.88
N ASP A 284 11.87 -23.38 -15.77
CA ASP A 284 10.62 -24.03 -16.18
C ASP A 284 9.73 -23.04 -16.91
N ALA A 285 9.54 -23.31 -18.20
CA ALA A 285 8.67 -22.60 -19.12
C ALA A 285 7.22 -23.09 -18.94
N PRO A 286 6.20 -22.20 -19.00
CA PRO A 286 4.83 -22.66 -18.87
C PRO A 286 4.34 -23.26 -20.19
N ALA A 287 4.01 -24.55 -20.15
CA ALA A 287 3.20 -25.21 -21.17
C ALA A 287 1.76 -24.65 -21.13
N ALA A 288 1.33 -24.11 -22.27
CA ALA A 288 -0.05 -23.75 -22.52
C ALA A 288 -0.93 -25.01 -22.47
N THR A 289 -2.04 -24.97 -21.72
CA THR A 289 -3.09 -25.99 -21.83
C THR A 289 -4.46 -25.31 -21.91
N THR A 290 -5.08 -25.61 -23.05
CA THR A 290 -6.47 -25.49 -23.50
C THR A 290 -7.58 -25.34 -22.45
N ALA A 291 -8.45 -24.35 -22.72
CA ALA A 291 -9.76 -24.17 -22.12
C ALA A 291 -10.79 -25.24 -22.57
N PRO A 292 -11.77 -25.60 -21.74
CA PRO A 292 -13.02 -26.17 -22.20
C PRO A 292 -14.22 -25.21 -22.06
N ALA A 293 -14.89 -25.09 -23.20
CA ALA A 293 -16.32 -24.84 -23.49
C ALA A 293 -17.22 -24.13 -22.46
N LYS A 294 -17.73 -22.99 -22.93
CA LYS A 294 -18.94 -22.27 -22.57
C LYS A 294 -20.18 -23.17 -22.63
N SER A 295 -20.92 -23.30 -21.53
CA SER A 295 -22.32 -23.75 -21.53
C SER A 295 -23.22 -22.58 -21.14
N THR A 296 -24.07 -22.21 -22.08
CA THR A 296 -25.12 -21.19 -21.98
C THR A 296 -26.32 -21.80 -21.26
N THR A 297 -26.90 -21.10 -20.28
CA THR A 297 -28.29 -21.35 -19.87
C THR A 297 -28.93 -20.02 -19.49
N GLU A 298 -29.90 -19.63 -20.32
CA GLU A 298 -30.88 -18.56 -20.12
C GLU A 298 -31.60 -18.73 -18.77
N GLU A 299 -31.66 -17.67 -17.96
CA GLU A 299 -32.79 -16.73 -17.85
C GLU A 299 -34.09 -17.38 -17.34
N THR A 300 -34.44 -17.09 -16.08
CA THR A 300 -35.83 -16.91 -15.65
C THR A 300 -35.89 -16.22 -14.28
N THR A 301 -36.25 -14.95 -14.27
CA THR A 301 -37.03 -14.26 -13.22
C THR A 301 -37.65 -13.03 -13.91
N PRO A 302 -38.91 -12.66 -13.65
CA PRO A 302 -39.35 -12.33 -12.28
C PRO A 302 -40.81 -12.70 -11.94
N VAL A 303 -41.12 -12.84 -10.66
CA VAL A 303 -42.46 -12.52 -10.15
C VAL A 303 -42.33 -11.55 -9.00
N THR A 304 -42.65 -10.30 -9.31
CA THR A 304 -42.93 -9.21 -8.39
C THR A 304 -44.25 -9.49 -7.68
N THR A 305 -44.26 -9.46 -6.35
CA THR A 305 -45.50 -9.28 -5.57
C THR A 305 -45.35 -8.00 -4.75
N ALA A 306 -46.11 -6.98 -5.15
CA ALA A 306 -46.28 -5.73 -4.42
C ALA A 306 -47.43 -5.86 -3.39
N PRO A 307 -47.51 -4.96 -2.40
CA PRO A 307 -48.19 -5.18 -1.12
C PRO A 307 -49.70 -4.93 -1.18
N SER A 308 -50.44 -5.69 -0.38
CA SER A 308 -51.88 -5.49 -0.15
C SER A 308 -52.11 -4.69 1.14
N THR A 309 -52.59 -3.45 1.03
CA THR A 309 -53.43 -2.81 2.06
C THR A 309 -54.38 -1.83 1.37
N PRO A 310 -55.68 -1.91 1.66
CA PRO A 310 -56.26 -0.83 2.46
C PRO A 310 -57.39 -1.29 3.39
N ALA A 311 -57.33 -0.90 4.67
CA ALA A 311 -58.52 -0.75 5.49
C ALA A 311 -58.29 0.32 6.56
N THR A 312 -58.90 1.48 6.29
CA THR A 312 -59.14 2.59 7.20
C THR A 312 -59.85 2.15 8.47
N ASN A 313 -59.32 2.51 9.64
CA ASN A 313 -60.09 2.63 10.88
C ASN A 313 -59.55 3.80 11.70
N ALA A 314 -59.99 5.01 11.35
CA ALA A 314 -59.88 6.18 12.20
C ALA A 314 -61.14 6.27 13.08
N LYS A 315 -61.06 5.83 14.33
CA LYS A 315 -62.01 6.24 15.37
C LYS A 315 -61.39 7.40 16.15
N CYS A 316 -61.85 8.62 15.85
CA CYS A 316 -61.76 9.74 16.77
C CYS A 316 -62.69 9.46 17.96
N SER A 317 -62.16 9.56 19.18
CA SER A 317 -62.97 9.69 20.39
C SER A 317 -62.67 11.06 21.02
N ARG A 318 -63.65 11.95 20.96
CA ARG A 318 -63.76 13.18 21.75
C ARG A 318 -65.24 13.44 22.04
N ARG A 319 -65.67 13.20 23.28
CA ARG A 319 -66.58 14.06 24.08
C ARG A 319 -66.96 13.35 25.37
N GLY A 320 -67.02 14.13 26.46
CA GLY A 320 -67.53 13.76 27.77
C GLY A 320 -66.59 14.24 28.84
#